data_AF-A0A1H7N9C1-F1
#
_entry.id   AF-A0A1H7N9C1-F1
#
_cell.length_a   1.000
_cell.length_b   1.000
_cell.length_c   1.000
_cell.angle_alpha   90.00
_cell.angle_beta   90.00
_cell.angle_gamma   90.00
#
_symmetry.space_group_name_H-M   'P 1'
#
loop_
_entity.id
_entity.type
_entity.pdbx_description
1 polymer ?
#
loop_
_entity_poly.entity_id
_entity_poly.type
_entity_poly.pdbx_seq_one_letter_code
_entity_poly.pdbx_strand_id
1 'polypeptide(L)'
;MRAVVLALLLGWGALAAAASLQLSYQPATEPALQRIAERVQHEQWLERYQPSVADLHLPQPLWLAFAQCDEANAYYSRDEQRAQITLCYEDVQDSEARYAQWLAEGDVEAEEIPALIQQWFDYSYLHELGHALIDLLELPALGREEDVADQLAAYFMFADEDGELALQSVLDGYSEEDELSDEALADPHALNAQRAFNMLCWAYGADAERYAWAGEELPEARREGCADEYAILADSFEQLLAPHWREAAP
;
A
#
# COMPACT_ATOMS: atom_id res chain seq x y z
N MET A 1 -50.42 -48.42 -1.72
CA MET A 1 -49.28 -47.71 -2.35
C MET A 1 -49.40 -46.22 -2.05
N ARG A 2 -48.70 -45.74 -1.03
CA ARG A 2 -48.50 -44.30 -0.78
C ARG A 2 -46.98 -44.10 -0.81
N ALA A 3 -46.50 -43.47 -1.87
CA ALA A 3 -45.07 -43.24 -2.05
C ALA A 3 -44.62 -42.11 -1.10
N VAL A 4 -43.61 -42.40 -0.30
CA VAL A 4 -42.86 -41.44 0.50
C VAL A 4 -41.86 -40.79 -0.45
N VAL A 5 -41.97 -39.48 -0.67
CA VAL A 5 -40.95 -38.69 -1.36
C VAL A 5 -39.96 -38.20 -0.30
N LEU A 6 -38.76 -38.75 -0.33
CA LEU A 6 -37.61 -38.31 0.46
C LEU A 6 -37.10 -37.01 -0.16
N ALA A 7 -37.28 -35.88 0.53
CA ALA A 7 -36.64 -34.63 0.16
C ALA A 7 -35.17 -34.68 0.63
N LEU A 8 -34.25 -34.80 -0.31
CA LEU A 8 -32.82 -34.58 -0.08
C LEU A 8 -32.60 -33.09 0.17
N LEU A 9 -32.45 -32.71 1.44
CA LEU A 9 -31.87 -31.43 1.81
C LEU A 9 -30.37 -31.51 1.49
N LEU A 10 -30.01 -31.06 0.28
CA LEU A 10 -28.63 -30.70 -0.01
C LEU A 10 -28.31 -29.52 0.91
N GLY A 11 -27.53 -29.80 1.95
CA GLY A 11 -26.97 -28.78 2.82
C GLY A 11 -26.25 -27.77 1.96
N TRP A 12 -26.76 -26.55 1.96
CA TRP A 12 -25.94 -25.39 1.60
C TRP A 12 -24.88 -25.35 2.68
N GLY A 13 -23.71 -25.91 2.38
CA GLY A 13 -22.51 -25.52 3.10
C GLY A 13 -22.49 -23.99 3.03
N ALA A 14 -22.49 -23.35 4.19
CA ALA A 14 -22.14 -21.95 4.25
C ALA A 14 -20.84 -21.84 3.45
N LEU A 15 -20.90 -21.20 2.28
CA LEU A 15 -19.71 -20.65 1.66
C LEU A 15 -19.18 -19.72 2.74
N ALA A 16 -18.18 -20.19 3.50
CA ALA A 16 -17.39 -19.31 4.32
C ALA A 16 -17.02 -18.15 3.39
N ALA A 17 -17.41 -16.94 3.75
CA ALA A 17 -17.00 -15.76 3.00
C ALA A 17 -15.48 -15.89 2.86
N ALA A 18 -15.01 -16.17 1.65
CA ALA A 18 -13.59 -16.30 1.40
C ALA A 18 -12.98 -14.99 1.87
N ALA A 19 -11.93 -15.05 2.69
CA ALA A 19 -11.22 -13.84 3.10
C ALA A 19 -10.93 -13.02 1.83
N SER A 20 -11.31 -11.74 1.84
CA SER A 20 -11.13 -10.86 0.68
C SER A 20 -9.65 -10.75 0.30
N LEU A 21 -8.77 -10.88 1.29
CA LEU A 21 -7.33 -11.00 1.12
C LEU A 21 -6.84 -12.43 1.35
N GLN A 22 -6.09 -12.97 0.39
CA GLN A 22 -5.44 -14.29 0.46
C GLN A 22 -3.93 -14.10 0.57
N LEU A 23 -3.31 -14.60 1.64
CA LEU A 23 -1.90 -14.35 1.93
C LEU A 23 -1.01 -15.49 1.40
N SER A 24 0.17 -15.15 0.88
CA SER A 24 1.14 -16.13 0.41
C SER A 24 2.60 -15.70 0.62
N TYR A 25 3.38 -16.52 1.32
CA TYR A 25 4.83 -16.39 1.34
C TYR A 25 5.43 -17.38 0.33
N GLN A 26 5.93 -16.87 -0.79
CA GLN A 26 6.53 -17.70 -1.82
C GLN A 26 7.99 -18.03 -1.47
N PRO A 27 8.50 -19.22 -1.84
CA PRO A 27 9.87 -19.59 -1.53
C PRO A 27 10.88 -18.75 -2.33
N ALA A 28 11.95 -18.31 -1.66
CA ALA A 28 13.11 -17.71 -2.32
C ALA A 28 14.16 -18.76 -2.70
N THR A 29 14.86 -18.54 -3.81
CA THR A 29 15.92 -19.44 -4.29
C THR A 29 17.30 -18.97 -3.88
N GLU A 30 17.49 -17.67 -3.71
CA GLU A 30 18.76 -17.10 -3.29
C GLU A 30 19.00 -17.21 -1.78
N PRO A 31 20.20 -17.65 -1.32
CA PRO A 31 20.46 -17.85 0.10
C PRO A 31 20.31 -16.59 0.97
N ALA A 32 20.51 -15.40 0.42
CA ALA A 32 20.28 -14.14 1.14
C ALA A 32 18.78 -13.90 1.36
N LEU A 33 17.99 -14.01 0.29
CA LEU A 33 16.54 -13.79 0.30
C LEU A 33 15.78 -14.89 1.05
N GLN A 34 16.32 -16.12 1.14
CA GLN A 34 15.74 -17.18 1.98
C GLN A 34 15.65 -16.78 3.45
N ARG A 35 16.66 -16.09 3.99
CA ARG A 35 16.62 -15.61 5.38
C ARG A 35 15.56 -14.51 5.56
N ILE A 36 15.41 -13.65 4.56
CA ILE A 36 14.37 -12.61 4.56
C ILE A 36 12.99 -13.28 4.52
N ALA A 37 12.77 -14.22 3.60
CA ALA A 37 11.52 -14.98 3.46
C ALA A 37 11.12 -15.67 4.77
N GLU A 38 12.06 -16.38 5.41
CA GLU A 38 11.84 -17.02 6.72
C GLU A 38 11.47 -16.00 7.80
N ARG A 39 12.15 -14.83 7.83
CA ARG A 39 11.92 -13.78 8.82
C ARG A 39 10.56 -13.11 8.65
N VAL A 40 10.24 -12.58 7.46
CA VAL A 40 8.97 -11.87 7.22
C VAL A 40 7.75 -12.79 7.36
N GLN A 41 7.94 -14.09 7.11
CA GLN A 41 6.93 -15.12 7.40
C GLN A 41 6.80 -15.40 8.89
N HIS A 42 7.91 -15.53 9.61
CA HIS A 42 7.90 -15.75 11.06
C HIS A 42 7.25 -14.58 11.81
N GLU A 43 7.53 -13.36 11.36
CA GLU A 43 7.02 -12.10 11.93
C GLU A 43 5.62 -11.75 11.42
N GLN A 44 5.03 -12.55 10.51
CA GLN A 44 3.65 -12.38 10.03
C GLN A 44 3.38 -11.01 9.38
N TRP A 45 4.33 -10.53 8.58
CA TRP A 45 4.21 -9.23 7.91
C TRP A 45 2.96 -9.10 7.04
N LEU A 46 2.49 -10.16 6.38
CA LEU A 46 1.31 -10.06 5.50
C LEU A 46 0.00 -10.02 6.29
N GLU A 47 -0.03 -10.65 7.47
CA GLU A 47 -1.21 -10.75 8.30
C GLU A 47 -1.68 -9.40 8.82
N ARG A 48 -0.77 -8.44 8.99
CA ARG A 48 -1.08 -7.06 9.40
C ARG A 48 -2.05 -6.36 8.44
N TYR A 49 -2.06 -6.75 7.17
CA TYR A 49 -2.89 -6.16 6.13
C TYR A 49 -4.26 -6.82 5.99
N GLN A 50 -4.55 -7.93 6.69
CA GLN A 50 -5.87 -8.58 6.55
C GLN A 50 -7.07 -7.65 6.81
N PRO A 51 -7.03 -6.69 7.76
CA PRO A 51 -8.15 -5.79 8.00
C PRO A 51 -8.44 -4.82 6.85
N SER A 52 -7.46 -4.48 6.02
CA SER A 52 -7.55 -3.37 5.04
C SER A 52 -8.69 -3.51 4.03
N VAL A 53 -9.01 -4.75 3.65
CA VAL A 53 -10.08 -5.08 2.70
C VAL A 53 -11.15 -5.96 3.32
N ALA A 54 -11.12 -6.16 4.65
CA ALA A 54 -12.06 -7.02 5.35
C ALA A 54 -13.50 -6.54 5.19
N ASP A 55 -13.70 -5.22 5.11
CA ASP A 55 -14.99 -4.60 4.96
C ASP A 55 -15.35 -4.26 3.50
N LEU A 56 -14.52 -4.61 2.52
CA LEU A 56 -14.83 -4.39 1.10
C LEU A 56 -15.52 -5.59 0.45
N HIS A 57 -16.47 -5.31 -0.42
CA HIS A 57 -17.05 -6.24 -1.38
C HIS A 57 -16.21 -6.27 -2.67
N LEU A 58 -15.10 -7.03 -2.63
CA LEU A 58 -14.31 -7.30 -3.84
C LEU A 58 -15.05 -8.33 -4.73
N PRO A 59 -15.08 -8.17 -6.06
CA PRO A 59 -15.74 -9.12 -6.97
C PRO A 59 -15.01 -10.45 -7.08
N GLN A 60 -13.75 -10.51 -6.66
CA GLN A 60 -12.93 -11.71 -6.57
C GLN A 60 -11.90 -11.57 -5.43
N PRO A 61 -11.29 -12.66 -4.94
CA PRO A 61 -10.25 -12.58 -3.93
C PRO A 61 -9.02 -11.82 -4.45
N LEU A 62 -8.48 -10.92 -3.62
CA LEU A 62 -7.18 -10.29 -3.82
C LEU A 62 -6.11 -11.12 -3.14
N TRP A 63 -5.03 -11.44 -3.84
CA TRP A 63 -3.87 -12.09 -3.25
C TRP A 63 -2.86 -11.04 -2.81
N LEU A 64 -2.23 -11.26 -1.66
CA LEU A 64 -1.07 -10.52 -1.22
C LEU A 64 0.06 -11.52 -1.00
N ALA A 65 1.18 -11.30 -1.68
CA ALA A 65 2.29 -12.21 -1.64
C ALA A 65 3.62 -11.53 -1.37
N PHE A 66 4.47 -12.20 -0.59
CA PHE A 66 5.90 -11.96 -0.62
C PHE A 66 6.57 -12.94 -1.59
N ALA A 67 7.44 -12.45 -2.47
CA ALA A 67 8.12 -13.27 -3.48
C ALA A 67 9.53 -12.77 -3.80
N GLN A 68 10.33 -13.63 -4.44
CA GLN A 68 11.57 -13.22 -5.11
C GLN A 68 11.20 -12.69 -6.51
N CYS A 69 11.63 -11.48 -6.85
CA CYS A 69 11.22 -10.76 -8.06
C CYS A 69 12.37 -10.42 -9.02
N ASP A 70 13.61 -10.70 -8.63
CA ASP A 70 14.85 -10.33 -9.32
C ASP A 70 15.16 -8.81 -9.31
N GLU A 71 14.28 -7.98 -8.74
CA GLU A 71 14.45 -6.54 -8.51
C GLU A 71 13.73 -6.09 -7.22
N ALA A 72 14.23 -5.04 -6.58
CA ALA A 72 13.58 -4.40 -5.44
C ALA A 72 12.33 -3.65 -5.91
N ASN A 73 11.15 -4.18 -5.59
CA ASN A 73 9.89 -3.66 -6.12
C ASN A 73 8.66 -4.06 -5.26
N ALA A 74 7.54 -3.42 -5.54
CA ALA A 74 6.20 -3.88 -5.22
C ALA A 74 5.32 -3.65 -6.44
N TYR A 75 4.37 -4.54 -6.71
CA TYR A 75 3.46 -4.35 -7.84
C TYR A 75 2.16 -5.12 -7.70
N TYR A 76 1.09 -4.51 -8.21
CA TYR A 76 -0.17 -5.15 -8.51
C TYR A 76 -0.15 -5.75 -9.92
N SER A 77 -0.65 -6.98 -10.06
CA SER A 77 -0.86 -7.61 -11.36
C SER A 77 -2.12 -8.46 -11.35
N ARG A 78 -2.76 -8.56 -12.51
CA ARG A 78 -3.93 -9.41 -12.71
C ARG A 78 -3.86 -10.19 -14.01
N ASP A 79 -4.11 -11.48 -13.91
CA ASP A 79 -4.34 -12.36 -15.06
C ASP A 79 -5.75 -12.98 -15.01
N GLU A 80 -6.03 -13.94 -15.90
CA GLU A 80 -7.32 -14.63 -15.97
C GLU A 80 -7.67 -15.43 -14.70
N GLN A 81 -6.70 -15.72 -13.84
CA GLN A 81 -6.83 -16.59 -12.68
C GLN A 81 -6.72 -15.85 -11.36
N ARG A 82 -5.99 -14.72 -11.31
CA ARG A 82 -5.61 -14.08 -10.05
C ARG A 82 -5.40 -12.58 -10.19
N ALA A 83 -5.91 -11.82 -9.23
CA ALA A 83 -5.45 -10.46 -8.92
C ALA A 83 -4.52 -10.54 -7.69
N GLN A 84 -3.31 -10.00 -7.79
CA GLN A 84 -2.27 -10.16 -6.78
C GLN A 84 -1.42 -8.90 -6.62
N ILE A 85 -1.25 -8.46 -5.38
CA ILE A 85 -0.19 -7.56 -4.94
C ILE A 85 1.03 -8.41 -4.55
N THR A 86 2.19 -8.06 -5.07
CA THR A 86 3.46 -8.73 -4.79
C THR A 86 4.42 -7.74 -4.13
N LEU A 87 4.94 -8.09 -2.96
CA LEU A 87 6.02 -7.40 -2.26
C LEU A 87 7.30 -8.22 -2.45
N CYS A 88 8.36 -7.60 -2.95
CA CYS A 88 9.58 -8.34 -3.30
C CYS A 88 10.53 -8.45 -2.10
N TYR A 89 11.14 -9.62 -1.89
CA TYR A 89 12.14 -9.80 -0.84
C TYR A 89 13.37 -8.90 -1.05
N GLU A 90 13.66 -8.59 -2.30
CA GLU A 90 14.70 -7.66 -2.73
C GLU A 90 14.46 -6.24 -2.19
N ASP A 91 13.20 -5.79 -2.07
CA ASP A 91 12.89 -4.47 -1.51
C ASP A 91 13.18 -4.42 0.01
N VAL A 92 12.98 -5.55 0.71
CA VAL A 92 13.36 -5.66 2.13
C VAL A 92 14.88 -5.58 2.24
N GLN A 93 15.59 -6.29 1.37
CA GLN A 93 17.05 -6.29 1.34
C GLN A 93 17.62 -4.90 1.04
N ASP A 94 17.05 -4.20 0.05
CA ASP A 94 17.49 -2.87 -0.36
C ASP A 94 17.22 -1.84 0.74
N SER A 95 16.02 -1.88 1.34
CA SER A 95 15.67 -1.05 2.49
C SER A 95 16.62 -1.28 3.67
N GLU A 96 16.94 -2.53 4.01
CA GLU A 96 17.92 -2.85 5.07
C GLU A 96 19.32 -2.31 4.74
N ALA A 97 19.75 -2.39 3.48
CA ALA A 97 21.05 -1.90 3.05
C ALA A 97 21.13 -0.36 3.14
N ARG A 98 20.06 0.33 2.71
CA ARG A 98 19.93 1.79 2.79
C ARG A 98 19.99 2.28 4.23
N TYR A 99 19.16 1.74 5.11
CA TYR A 99 19.16 2.13 6.52
C TYR A 99 20.46 1.75 7.25
N ALA A 100 21.12 0.65 6.86
CA ALA A 100 22.43 0.31 7.41
C ALA A 100 23.51 1.35 7.01
N GLN A 101 23.42 1.93 5.82
CA GLN A 101 24.29 3.02 5.40
C GLN A 101 24.04 4.28 6.23
N TRP A 102 22.79 4.72 6.33
CA TRP A 102 22.43 5.92 7.12
C TRP A 102 22.76 5.78 8.60
N LEU A 103 22.62 4.57 9.16
CA LEU A 103 23.06 4.29 10.53
C LEU A 103 24.56 4.48 10.70
N ALA A 104 25.37 4.10 9.70
CA ALA A 104 26.81 4.29 9.72
C ALA A 104 27.22 5.76 9.55
N GLU A 105 26.39 6.55 8.88
CA GLU A 105 26.55 7.99 8.67
C GLU A 105 26.06 8.81 9.88
N GLY A 106 25.20 8.22 10.71
CA GLY A 106 24.63 8.85 11.91
C GLY A 106 23.34 9.63 11.63
N ASP A 107 22.67 9.33 10.52
CA ASP A 107 21.45 10.00 10.07
C ASP A 107 20.16 9.34 10.61
N VAL A 108 20.26 8.11 11.14
CA VAL A 108 19.14 7.37 11.75
C VAL A 108 19.62 6.56 12.97
N GLU A 109 18.75 6.40 13.97
CA GLU A 109 19.05 5.57 15.14
C GLU A 109 18.65 4.10 14.90
N ALA A 110 19.42 3.16 15.45
CA ALA A 110 19.23 1.73 15.17
C ALA A 110 17.86 1.20 15.60
N GLU A 111 17.27 1.78 16.64
CA GLU A 111 15.97 1.40 17.17
C GLU A 111 14.79 1.81 16.27
N GLU A 112 14.97 2.80 15.38
CA GLU A 112 13.92 3.33 14.50
C GLU A 112 13.79 2.52 13.21
N ILE A 113 14.91 1.95 12.74
CA ILE A 113 15.01 1.26 11.44
C ILE A 113 13.91 0.20 11.22
N PRO A 114 13.60 -0.71 12.16
CA PRO A 114 12.57 -1.72 11.92
C PRO A 114 11.19 -1.11 11.65
N ALA A 115 10.86 -0.02 12.33
CA ALA A 115 9.59 0.65 12.18
C ALA A 115 9.55 1.45 10.86
N LEU A 116 10.64 2.13 10.50
CA LEU A 116 10.76 2.83 9.22
C LEU A 116 10.64 1.88 8.02
N ILE A 117 11.34 0.73 8.04
CA ILE A 117 11.19 -0.29 6.99
C ILE A 117 9.75 -0.77 6.95
N GLN A 118 9.14 -1.06 8.09
CA GLN A 118 7.75 -1.52 8.10
C GLN A 118 6.80 -0.50 7.48
N GLN A 119 6.97 0.78 7.79
CA GLN A 119 6.14 1.85 7.24
C GLN A 119 6.32 2.01 5.71
N TRP A 120 7.51 1.73 5.18
CA TRP A 120 7.75 1.69 3.73
C TRP A 120 6.90 0.60 3.08
N PHE A 121 6.86 -0.58 3.69
CA PHE A 121 6.02 -1.69 3.20
C PHE A 121 4.52 -1.44 3.39
N ASP A 122 4.13 -0.73 4.46
CA ASP A 122 2.73 -0.34 4.66
C ASP A 122 2.29 0.64 3.56
N TYR A 123 3.13 1.63 3.23
CA TYR A 123 2.94 2.53 2.08
C TYR A 123 2.89 1.78 0.74
N SER A 124 3.89 0.96 0.43
CA SER A 124 3.95 0.21 -0.84
C SER A 124 2.74 -0.71 -1.00
N TYR A 125 2.31 -1.38 0.08
CA TYR A 125 1.09 -2.16 0.07
C TYR A 125 -0.16 -1.32 -0.26
N LEU A 126 -0.30 -0.16 0.39
CA LEU A 126 -1.42 0.76 0.17
C LEU A 126 -1.42 1.32 -1.26
N HIS A 127 -0.26 1.67 -1.79
CA HIS A 127 -0.10 2.11 -3.17
C HIS A 127 -0.59 1.02 -4.14
N GLU A 128 -0.10 -0.21 -4.00
CA GLU A 128 -0.56 -1.33 -4.84
C GLU A 128 -2.02 -1.72 -4.62
N LEU A 129 -2.53 -1.51 -3.40
CA LEU A 129 -3.96 -1.64 -3.12
C LEU A 129 -4.76 -0.60 -3.91
N GLY A 130 -4.22 0.60 -4.14
CA GLY A 130 -4.79 1.61 -5.02
C GLY A 130 -5.06 1.07 -6.42
N HIS A 131 -4.03 0.52 -7.07
CA HIS A 131 -4.17 -0.15 -8.37
C HIS A 131 -5.18 -1.30 -8.32
N ALA A 132 -5.10 -2.14 -7.29
CA ALA A 132 -6.02 -3.27 -7.13
C ALA A 132 -7.48 -2.82 -7.00
N LEU A 133 -7.77 -1.76 -6.26
CA LEU A 133 -9.13 -1.26 -6.08
C LEU A 133 -9.65 -0.57 -7.34
N ILE A 134 -8.80 0.20 -8.03
CA ILE A 134 -9.14 0.81 -9.33
C ILE A 134 -9.56 -0.28 -10.34
N ASP A 135 -8.75 -1.33 -10.51
CA ASP A 135 -9.06 -2.42 -11.43
C ASP A 135 -10.26 -3.26 -10.98
N LEU A 136 -10.26 -3.73 -9.72
CA LEU A 136 -11.27 -4.68 -9.26
C LEU A 136 -12.65 -4.03 -9.08
N LEU A 137 -12.72 -2.78 -8.62
CA LEU A 137 -14.00 -2.10 -8.38
C LEU A 137 -14.42 -1.22 -9.56
N GLU A 138 -13.62 -1.21 -10.63
CA GLU A 138 -13.82 -0.36 -11.82
C GLU A 138 -13.93 1.13 -11.44
N LEU A 139 -13.10 1.59 -10.50
CA LEU A 139 -13.13 2.98 -10.06
C LEU A 139 -12.59 3.90 -11.15
N PRO A 140 -13.22 5.06 -11.40
CA PRO A 140 -12.68 6.03 -12.33
C PRO A 140 -11.41 6.69 -11.75
N ALA A 141 -10.31 6.65 -12.51
CA ALA A 141 -9.10 7.42 -12.23
C ALA A 141 -8.86 8.42 -13.38
N LEU A 142 -8.96 9.73 -13.10
CA LEU A 142 -8.76 10.78 -14.11
C LEU A 142 -7.34 11.35 -14.14
N GLY A 143 -6.56 11.15 -13.06
CA GLY A 143 -5.16 11.52 -12.97
C GLY A 143 -4.22 10.45 -13.55
N ARG A 144 -2.91 10.62 -13.35
CA ARG A 144 -1.96 9.52 -13.55
C ARG A 144 -2.28 8.45 -12.52
N GLU A 145 -2.35 7.18 -12.93
CA GLU A 145 -2.78 6.11 -12.03
C GLU A 145 -1.85 5.96 -10.82
N GLU A 146 -0.53 6.10 -11.03
CA GLU A 146 0.50 6.13 -9.98
C GLU A 146 0.25 7.24 -8.94
N ASP A 147 -0.14 8.44 -9.40
CA ASP A 147 -0.46 9.54 -8.49
C ASP A 147 -1.73 9.23 -7.69
N VAL A 148 -2.73 8.58 -8.30
CA VAL A 148 -3.97 8.18 -7.61
C VAL A 148 -3.69 7.05 -6.60
N ALA A 149 -2.78 6.13 -6.91
CA ALA A 149 -2.31 5.11 -5.98
C ALA A 149 -1.60 5.73 -4.77
N ASP A 150 -0.72 6.72 -4.98
CA ASP A 150 -0.11 7.50 -3.87
C ASP A 150 -1.16 8.22 -3.03
N GLN A 151 -2.18 8.79 -3.67
CA GLN A 151 -3.28 9.47 -2.97
C GLN A 151 -4.08 8.50 -2.09
N LEU A 152 -4.29 7.26 -2.54
CA LEU A 152 -4.95 6.23 -1.72
C LEU A 152 -4.09 5.86 -0.51
N ALA A 153 -2.78 5.75 -0.69
CA ALA A 153 -1.87 5.53 0.42
C ALA A 153 -1.93 6.67 1.44
N ALA A 154 -1.82 7.92 0.98
CA ALA A 154 -1.94 9.11 1.82
C ALA A 154 -3.28 9.18 2.57
N TYR A 155 -4.39 8.80 1.93
CA TYR A 155 -5.72 8.77 2.54
C TYR A 155 -5.76 7.90 3.80
N PHE A 156 -5.21 6.68 3.75
CA PHE A 156 -5.21 5.77 4.88
C PHE A 156 -4.10 6.09 5.90
N MET A 157 -2.90 6.43 5.42
CA MET A 157 -1.72 6.60 6.28
C MET A 157 -1.79 7.82 7.20
N PHE A 158 -2.27 8.96 6.71
CA PHE A 158 -2.18 10.21 7.49
C PHE A 158 -3.28 10.35 8.55
N ALA A 159 -4.30 9.49 8.50
CA ALA A 159 -5.27 9.32 9.58
C ALA A 159 -4.76 8.36 10.69
N ASP A 160 -3.72 7.57 10.42
CA ASP A 160 -3.19 6.56 11.34
C ASP A 160 -2.27 7.18 12.41
N GLU A 161 -2.15 6.55 13.59
CA GLU A 161 -1.32 7.03 14.69
C GLU A 161 0.18 7.05 14.36
N ASP A 162 0.63 6.18 13.44
CA ASP A 162 2.02 6.12 12.98
C ASP A 162 2.29 7.01 11.77
N GLY A 163 1.30 7.77 11.29
CA GLY A 163 1.37 8.55 10.04
C GLY A 163 2.56 9.53 9.90
N GLU A 164 3.16 10.03 10.99
CA GLU A 164 4.40 10.84 10.91
C GLU A 164 5.62 10.01 10.57
N LEU A 165 5.76 8.84 11.22
CA LEU A 165 6.79 7.87 10.89
C LEU A 165 6.59 7.33 9.47
N ALA A 166 5.33 7.14 9.09
CA ALA A 166 4.94 6.74 7.74
C ALA A 166 5.37 7.76 6.69
N LEU A 167 5.12 9.05 6.93
CA LEU A 167 5.59 10.12 6.05
C LEU A 167 7.12 10.14 5.96
N GLN A 168 7.84 10.04 7.08
CA GLN A 168 9.30 9.99 7.07
C GLN A 168 9.82 8.83 6.22
N SER A 169 9.30 7.63 6.41
CA SER A 169 9.68 6.44 5.64
C SER A 169 9.43 6.58 4.14
N VAL A 170 8.33 7.24 3.74
CA VAL A 170 8.08 7.52 2.32
C VAL A 170 9.06 8.54 1.75
N LEU A 171 9.40 9.59 2.50
CA LEU A 171 10.40 10.57 2.06
C LEU A 171 11.79 9.95 1.93
N ASP A 172 12.15 9.05 2.83
CA ASP A 172 13.36 8.24 2.74
C ASP A 172 13.38 7.39 1.45
N GLY A 173 12.26 6.75 1.11
CA GLY A 173 12.11 5.98 -0.13
C GLY A 173 12.22 6.82 -1.41
N TYR A 174 11.82 8.09 -1.35
CA TYR A 174 11.93 9.05 -2.46
C TYR A 174 13.20 9.92 -2.40
N SER A 175 14.15 9.59 -1.53
CA SER A 175 15.36 10.40 -1.34
C SER A 175 16.32 10.35 -2.54
N GLU A 176 16.20 9.35 -3.41
CA GLU A 176 17.01 9.25 -4.63
C GLU A 176 16.57 10.28 -5.68
N GLU A 177 17.50 11.16 -6.06
CA GLU A 177 17.26 12.18 -7.10
C GLU A 177 17.21 11.55 -8.50
N ASP A 178 16.12 11.82 -9.22
CA ASP A 178 16.01 11.42 -10.63
C ASP A 178 16.96 12.24 -11.52
N GLU A 179 17.71 11.56 -12.39
CA GLU A 179 18.38 12.23 -13.50
C GLU A 179 17.35 12.65 -14.55
N LEU A 180 17.23 13.96 -14.78
CA LEU A 180 16.33 14.51 -15.80
C LEU A 180 16.74 14.03 -17.21
N SER A 181 16.05 12.99 -17.66
CA SER A 181 16.27 12.24 -18.91
C SER A 181 14.95 11.99 -19.62
N ASP A 182 15.00 11.61 -20.91
CA ASP A 182 13.78 11.24 -21.64
C ASP A 182 13.12 10.02 -21.00
N GLU A 183 13.92 9.10 -20.45
CA GLU A 183 13.48 7.92 -19.70
C GLU A 183 12.73 8.31 -18.41
N ALA A 184 13.33 9.15 -17.56
CA ALA A 184 12.68 9.60 -16.31
C ALA A 184 11.40 10.41 -16.58
N LEU A 185 11.37 11.19 -17.65
CA LEU A 185 10.18 11.95 -18.04
C LEU A 185 9.08 11.09 -18.70
N ALA A 186 9.43 9.90 -19.21
CA ALA A 186 8.49 8.94 -19.78
C ALA A 186 7.97 7.93 -18.76
N ASP A 187 8.54 7.88 -17.56
CA ASP A 187 8.13 6.99 -16.48
C ASP A 187 6.65 7.24 -16.09
N PRO A 188 5.85 6.18 -15.85
CA PRO A 188 4.49 6.31 -15.34
C PRO A 188 4.38 7.02 -13.98
N HIS A 189 5.42 6.94 -13.15
CA HIS A 189 5.53 7.68 -11.89
C HIS A 189 5.99 9.12 -12.13
N ALA A 190 5.52 10.03 -11.29
CA ALA A 190 6.17 11.33 -11.20
C ALA A 190 7.60 11.17 -10.64
N LEU A 191 8.46 12.16 -10.91
CA LEU A 191 9.79 12.23 -10.30
C LEU A 191 9.67 12.09 -8.76
N ASN A 192 10.60 11.39 -8.13
CA ASN A 192 10.64 11.15 -6.69
C ASN A 192 10.49 12.46 -5.89
N ALA A 193 11.21 13.51 -6.30
CA ALA A 193 11.08 14.83 -5.67
C ALA A 193 9.66 15.41 -5.78
N GLN A 194 8.96 15.17 -6.90
CA GLN A 194 7.57 15.62 -7.08
C GLN A 194 6.60 14.80 -6.22
N ARG A 195 6.82 13.49 -6.09
CA ARG A 195 6.04 12.61 -5.20
C ARG A 195 6.25 12.98 -3.74
N ALA A 196 7.48 13.24 -3.32
CA ALA A 196 7.81 13.71 -1.98
C ALA A 196 7.07 15.01 -1.62
N PHE A 197 7.07 16.00 -2.53
CA PHE A 197 6.32 17.25 -2.33
C PHE A 197 4.80 17.05 -2.29
N ASN A 198 4.27 16.05 -2.99
CA ASN A 198 2.86 15.69 -2.90
C ASN A 198 2.54 15.06 -1.54
N MET A 199 3.35 14.12 -1.06
CA MET A 199 3.16 13.48 0.25
C MET A 199 3.27 14.46 1.41
N LEU A 200 4.25 15.38 1.39
CA LEU A 200 4.35 16.48 2.34
C LEU A 200 3.07 17.34 2.35
N CYS A 201 2.55 17.66 1.17
CA CYS A 201 1.36 18.49 1.02
C CYS A 201 0.10 17.78 1.52
N TRP A 202 -0.10 16.52 1.16
CA TRP A 202 -1.26 15.75 1.62
C TRP A 202 -1.23 15.50 3.13
N ALA A 203 -0.05 15.23 3.71
CA ALA A 203 0.08 15.11 5.17
C ALA A 203 -0.26 16.43 5.87
N TYR A 204 0.33 17.55 5.43
CA TYR A 204 0.02 18.87 5.97
C TYR A 204 -1.45 19.24 5.80
N GLY A 205 -2.07 18.85 4.68
CA GLY A 205 -3.49 19.06 4.40
C GLY A 205 -4.41 18.21 5.28
N ALA A 206 -3.97 17.01 5.67
CA ALA A 206 -4.72 16.11 6.54
C ALA A 206 -4.82 16.64 7.97
N ASP A 207 -3.70 17.09 8.53
CA ASP A 207 -3.63 17.68 9.86
C ASP A 207 -2.47 18.67 9.95
N ALA A 208 -2.77 19.96 9.80
CA ALA A 208 -1.77 21.02 9.79
C ALA A 208 -1.08 21.23 11.15
N GLU A 209 -1.66 20.76 12.26
CA GLU A 209 -1.03 20.83 13.59
C GLU A 209 -0.04 19.68 13.75
N ARG A 210 -0.47 18.46 13.44
CA ARG A 210 0.37 17.25 13.51
C ARG A 210 1.54 17.31 12.53
N TYR A 211 1.26 17.65 11.28
CA TYR A 211 2.26 17.66 10.20
C TYR A 211 2.83 19.05 9.92
N ALA A 212 2.89 19.92 10.93
CA ALA A 212 3.39 21.28 10.77
C ALA A 212 4.79 21.33 10.13
N TRP A 213 5.67 20.39 10.49
CA TRP A 213 7.01 20.25 9.92
C TRP A 213 6.98 19.98 8.40
N ALA A 214 6.04 19.14 7.93
CA ALA A 214 5.90 18.86 6.50
C ALA A 214 5.50 20.13 5.73
N GLY A 215 4.69 20.99 6.35
CA GLY A 215 4.36 22.30 5.81
C GLY A 215 5.53 23.29 5.81
N GLU A 216 6.55 23.12 6.65
CA GLU A 216 7.75 23.97 6.66
C GLU A 216 8.71 23.63 5.52
N GLU A 217 8.73 22.37 5.07
CA GLU A 217 9.50 21.90 3.92
C GLU A 217 8.91 22.35 2.57
N LEU A 218 7.67 22.83 2.56
CA LEU A 218 6.98 23.25 1.35
C LEU A 218 7.15 24.75 1.07
N PRO A 219 7.32 25.16 -0.20
CA PRO A 219 7.17 26.54 -0.61
C PRO A 219 5.79 27.06 -0.18
N GLU A 220 5.74 28.29 0.33
CA GLU A 220 4.51 28.90 0.86
C GLU A 220 3.34 28.79 -0.13
N ALA A 221 3.58 29.05 -1.41
CA ALA A 221 2.57 28.96 -2.46
C ALA A 221 2.05 27.52 -2.70
N ARG A 222 2.85 26.48 -2.45
CA ARG A 222 2.39 25.08 -2.52
C ARG A 222 1.53 24.75 -1.31
N ARG A 223 1.99 25.17 -0.13
CA ARG A 223 1.32 24.93 1.16
C ARG A 223 -0.09 25.49 1.22
N GLU A 224 -0.34 26.66 0.63
CA GLU A 224 -1.65 27.32 0.63
C GLU A 224 -2.78 26.44 0.09
N GLY A 225 -2.50 25.53 -0.86
CA GLY A 225 -3.49 24.65 -1.48
C GLY A 225 -3.64 23.28 -0.83
N CYS A 226 -2.79 22.92 0.13
CA CYS A 226 -2.69 21.54 0.62
C CYS A 226 -3.93 21.04 1.34
N ALA A 227 -4.58 21.89 2.15
CA ALA A 227 -5.82 21.54 2.83
C ALA A 227 -6.96 21.24 1.83
N ASP A 228 -7.09 22.06 0.79
CA ASP A 228 -8.09 21.85 -0.26
C ASP A 228 -7.78 20.59 -1.09
N GLU A 229 -6.49 20.34 -1.40
CA GLU A 229 -6.07 19.14 -2.12
C GLU A 229 -6.38 17.86 -1.34
N TYR A 230 -6.04 17.83 -0.04
CA TYR A 230 -6.33 16.67 0.79
C TYR A 230 -7.84 16.46 0.99
N ALA A 231 -8.62 17.54 1.15
CA ALA A 231 -10.07 17.43 1.25
C ALA A 231 -10.69 16.80 -0.02
N ILE A 232 -10.25 17.24 -1.21
CA ILE A 232 -10.71 16.65 -2.49
C ILE A 232 -10.33 15.18 -2.57
N LEU A 233 -9.10 14.82 -2.20
CA LEU A 233 -8.60 13.45 -2.17
C LEU A 233 -9.45 12.56 -1.25
N ALA A 234 -9.66 12.98 0.00
CA ALA A 234 -10.41 12.22 1.00
C ALA A 234 -11.88 12.07 0.60
N ASP A 235 -12.54 13.18 0.23
CA ASP A 235 -13.94 13.16 -0.24
C ASP A 235 -14.12 12.26 -1.46
N SER A 236 -13.13 12.20 -2.35
CA SER A 236 -13.16 11.36 -3.55
C SER A 236 -13.11 9.89 -3.19
N PHE A 237 -12.16 9.45 -2.35
CA PHE A 237 -12.08 8.04 -1.94
C PHE A 237 -13.26 7.61 -1.08
N GLU A 238 -13.76 8.47 -0.18
CA GLU A 238 -14.98 8.18 0.57
C GLU A 238 -16.17 7.92 -0.36
N GLN A 239 -16.39 8.78 -1.35
CA GLN A 239 -17.48 8.63 -2.32
C GLN A 239 -17.31 7.41 -3.23
N LEU A 240 -16.08 7.15 -3.69
CA LEU A 240 -15.77 6.04 -4.59
C LEU A 240 -15.87 4.69 -3.89
N LEU A 241 -15.43 4.59 -2.63
CA LEU A 241 -15.45 3.34 -1.87
C LEU A 241 -16.79 3.06 -1.18
N ALA A 242 -17.59 4.10 -0.89
CA ALA A 242 -18.88 3.97 -0.20
C ALA A 242 -19.81 2.86 -0.74
N PRO A 243 -20.00 2.69 -2.05
CA PRO A 243 -20.85 1.63 -2.61
C PRO A 243 -20.30 0.21 -2.42
N HIS A 244 -19.03 0.07 -2.08
CA HIS A 244 -18.31 -1.20 -2.01
C HIS A 244 -18.12 -1.68 -0.57
N TRP A 245 -18.44 -0.87 0.44
CA TRP A 245 -18.41 -1.33 1.83
C TRP A 245 -19.43 -2.45 2.09
N ARG A 246 -19.06 -3.38 2.96
CA ARG A 246 -19.96 -4.38 3.53
C ARG A 246 -20.95 -3.68 4.41
N GLU A 247 -22.24 -3.95 4.20
CA GLU A 247 -23.24 -3.55 5.19
C GLU A 247 -22.83 -4.17 6.53
N ALA A 248 -22.80 -3.34 7.58
CA ALA A 248 -22.52 -3.82 8.92
C ALA A 248 -23.46 -5.00 9.22
N ALA A 249 -22.90 -6.16 9.59
CA ALA A 249 -23.71 -7.28 10.02
C ALA A 249 -24.62 -6.82 11.19
N PRO A 250 -25.94 -7.05 11.11
CA PRO A 250 -26.89 -6.57 12.13
C PRO A 250 -26.64 -7.19 13.51
#